data_AF-A0A4R8B1Q8-F1
#
_entry.id   AF-A0A4R8B1Q8-F1
#
_cell.length_a   1.000
_cell.length_b   1.000
_cell.length_c   1.000
_cell.angle_alpha   90.00
_cell.angle_beta   90.00
_cell.angle_gamma   90.00
#
_symmetry.space_group_name_H-M   'P 1'
#
loop_
_entity.id
_entity.type
_entity.pdbx_description
1 polymer ?
#
loop_
_entity_poly.entity_id
_entity_poly.type
_entity_poly.pdbx_seq_one_letter_code
_entity_poly.pdbx_strand_id
1 'polypeptide(L)'
;MRNLVLIFTFVFISCNQKHDISKTEVSYVKTSTQDSIQNLEKKNEFKKFSINTVYNENDSDFSDVQVNYNIGKFVFDKDYNEFIVDSTLDVEVKYQTLKDYSLDEYTDDKNIIRLSNYVFSLQKDNGVLFIALFKRVEKYNWKCIDIKELEKYTELGEYNYILGDGKVFSYACKTEKGNSCFAVVIDKENSAGKYDKILKAIKFDLVNGKIIEIDLKKEKVECFPEIGDE
;
A
#
# COMPACT_ATOMS: atom_id res chain seq x y z
N MET A 1 -12.60 -44.63 48.23
CA MET A 1 -14.00 -44.27 47.90
C MET A 1 -14.31 -42.92 48.51
N ARG A 2 -14.56 -41.88 47.70
CA ARG A 2 -15.76 -41.03 47.78
C ARG A 2 -15.62 -39.86 46.81
N ASN A 3 -16.49 -39.89 45.81
CA ASN A 3 -16.93 -38.74 45.04
C ASN A 3 -17.42 -37.64 45.99
N LEU A 4 -17.09 -36.40 45.69
CA LEU A 4 -17.77 -35.24 46.26
C LEU A 4 -18.45 -34.48 45.12
N VAL A 5 -19.75 -34.75 45.06
CA VAL A 5 -20.78 -34.00 44.33
C VAL A 5 -20.86 -32.59 44.93
N LEU A 6 -20.95 -31.57 44.07
CA LEU A 6 -21.54 -30.28 44.42
C LEU A 6 -22.37 -29.78 43.25
N ILE A 7 -23.69 -29.87 43.42
CA ILE A 7 -24.72 -29.21 42.60
C ILE A 7 -25.43 -28.20 43.51
N PHE A 8 -25.47 -26.97 43.01
CA PHE A 8 -26.45 -25.88 43.13
C PHE A 8 -27.28 -25.67 44.41
N THR A 9 -27.28 -24.41 44.84
CA THR A 9 -28.49 -23.72 45.29
C THR A 9 -28.60 -22.33 44.66
N PHE A 10 -29.66 -22.14 43.88
CA PHE A 10 -30.21 -20.86 43.43
C PHE A 10 -30.72 -20.05 44.62
N VAL A 11 -30.55 -18.73 44.59
CA VAL A 11 -31.45 -17.80 45.28
C VAL A 11 -31.89 -16.73 44.27
N PHE A 12 -33.15 -16.83 43.86
CA PHE A 12 -33.92 -15.78 43.21
C PHE A 12 -34.33 -14.73 44.23
N ILE A 13 -34.16 -13.44 43.94
CA ILE A 13 -35.17 -12.41 44.25
C ILE A 13 -35.24 -11.42 43.08
N SER A 14 -36.43 -11.33 42.48
CA SER A 14 -36.82 -10.43 41.41
C SER A 14 -36.84 -8.95 41.81
N CYS A 15 -36.58 -8.07 40.85
CA CYS A 15 -37.28 -6.78 40.79
C CYS A 15 -37.72 -6.50 39.35
N ASN A 16 -39.04 -6.47 39.15
CA ASN A 16 -39.71 -5.99 37.94
C ASN A 16 -39.48 -4.47 37.82
N GLN A 17 -38.96 -4.01 36.68
CA GLN A 17 -39.33 -2.70 36.15
C GLN A 17 -39.29 -2.74 34.62
N LYS A 18 -40.48 -2.60 34.03
CA LYS A 18 -40.69 -2.34 32.60
C LYS A 18 -39.93 -1.06 32.24
N HIS A 19 -39.06 -1.12 31.24
CA HIS A 19 -38.62 0.07 30.53
C HIS A 19 -39.32 0.13 29.17
N ASP A 20 -40.10 1.19 29.01
CA ASP A 20 -40.82 1.57 27.81
C ASP A 20 -39.87 1.72 26.62
N ILE A 21 -40.27 1.14 25.49
CA ILE A 21 -39.70 1.42 24.18
C ILE A 21 -40.20 2.83 23.80
N SER A 22 -39.47 3.86 24.18
CA SER A 22 -39.66 5.19 23.61
C SER A 22 -39.14 5.17 22.18
N LYS A 23 -40.07 5.16 21.22
CA LYS A 23 -39.79 5.56 19.84
C LYS A 23 -39.28 7.00 19.87
N THR A 24 -37.97 7.18 19.77
CA THR A 24 -37.41 8.50 19.48
C THR A 24 -37.67 8.77 18.01
N GLU A 25 -38.65 9.62 17.73
CA GLU A 25 -38.79 10.28 16.45
C GLU A 25 -37.48 11.00 16.14
N VAL A 26 -36.74 10.52 15.15
CA VAL A 26 -35.60 11.26 14.59
C VAL A 26 -36.20 12.41 13.80
N SER A 27 -36.35 13.55 14.44
CA SER A 27 -36.63 14.81 13.76
C SER A 27 -35.40 15.15 12.90
N TYR A 28 -35.65 15.38 11.61
CA TYR A 28 -34.63 15.87 10.67
C TYR A 28 -34.24 17.30 11.05
N VAL A 29 -33.27 17.45 11.94
CA VAL A 29 -32.57 18.71 12.14
C VAL A 29 -31.43 18.77 11.13
N LYS A 30 -31.69 19.37 9.96
CA LYS A 30 -30.65 19.86 9.04
C LYS A 30 -29.75 20.83 9.82
N THR A 31 -28.62 20.35 10.33
CA THR A 31 -27.61 21.18 11.00
C THR A 31 -26.27 21.03 10.28
N SER A 32 -26.04 21.94 9.33
CA SER A 32 -24.78 22.64 9.05
C SER A 32 -23.43 21.90 9.06
N THR A 33 -23.37 20.59 8.83
CA THR A 33 -22.10 19.82 8.81
C THR A 33 -21.54 19.61 7.40
N GLN A 34 -22.28 19.94 6.35
CA GLN A 34 -21.76 19.88 4.97
C GLN A 34 -20.75 20.99 4.66
N ASP A 35 -20.84 22.16 5.32
CA ASP A 35 -19.92 23.28 5.07
C ASP A 35 -18.56 23.11 5.77
N SER A 36 -18.46 22.26 6.80
CA SER A 36 -17.20 22.03 7.51
C SER A 36 -16.30 20.98 6.83
N ILE A 37 -16.89 20.05 6.08
CA ILE A 37 -16.13 19.06 5.29
C ILE A 37 -15.55 19.73 4.04
N GLN A 38 -16.33 20.59 3.36
CA GLN A 38 -15.86 21.34 2.19
C GLN A 38 -14.73 22.35 2.50
N ASN A 39 -14.59 22.80 3.75
CA ASN A 39 -13.52 23.73 4.15
C ASN A 39 -12.20 23.04 4.55
N LEU A 40 -12.21 21.73 4.84
CA LEU A 40 -10.99 20.94 5.02
C LEU A 40 -10.38 20.53 3.67
N GLU A 41 -11.21 20.21 2.68
CA GLU A 41 -10.79 19.91 1.30
C GLU A 41 -10.08 21.10 0.62
N LYS A 42 -10.42 22.35 0.99
CA LYS A 42 -9.75 23.54 0.46
C LYS A 42 -8.33 23.78 1.00
N LYS A 43 -7.94 23.15 2.11
CA LYS A 43 -6.62 23.39 2.73
C LYS A 43 -5.54 22.44 2.26
N ASN A 44 -5.91 21.25 1.80
CA ASN A 44 -5.00 20.26 1.22
C ASN A 44 -5.46 19.93 -0.21
N GLU A 45 -5.35 20.90 -1.13
CA GLU A 45 -5.22 20.53 -2.54
C GLU A 45 -3.92 19.73 -2.66
N PHE A 46 -4.01 18.40 -2.57
CA PHE A 46 -2.88 17.53 -2.85
C PHE A 46 -2.36 17.88 -4.24
N LYS A 47 -1.16 18.46 -4.29
CA LYS A 47 -0.55 18.87 -5.55
C LYS A 47 -0.51 17.66 -6.47
N LYS A 48 -1.05 17.83 -7.68
CA LYS A 48 -0.91 16.84 -8.75
C LYS A 48 0.56 16.47 -8.91
N PHE A 49 0.86 15.18 -8.90
CA PHE A 49 2.22 14.71 -9.13
C PHE A 49 2.63 15.05 -10.56
N SER A 50 3.87 15.52 -10.70
CA SER A 50 4.45 15.92 -11.97
C SER A 50 5.85 15.34 -12.08
N ILE A 51 6.13 14.67 -13.19
CA ILE A 51 7.45 14.07 -13.44
C ILE A 51 8.52 15.17 -13.40
N ASN A 52 9.64 14.86 -12.76
CA ASN A 52 10.78 15.74 -12.45
C ASN A 52 10.54 16.81 -11.38
N THR A 53 9.35 16.90 -10.79
CA THR A 53 9.09 17.77 -9.64
C THR A 53 9.60 17.11 -8.34
N VAL A 54 10.16 17.94 -7.45
CA VAL A 54 10.62 17.53 -6.11
C VAL A 54 9.56 17.86 -5.09
N TYR A 55 9.27 16.90 -4.22
CA TYR A 55 8.29 16.96 -3.15
C TYR A 55 8.98 16.69 -1.82
N ASN A 56 8.53 17.38 -0.77
CA ASN A 56 8.95 17.09 0.60
C ASN A 56 8.20 15.85 1.13
N GLU A 57 8.76 15.14 2.10
CA GLU A 57 8.12 13.99 2.76
C GLU A 57 6.71 14.30 3.30
N ASN A 58 6.45 15.57 3.67
CA ASN A 58 5.16 16.00 4.19
C ASN A 58 4.14 16.35 3.09
N ASP A 59 4.51 16.33 1.81
CA ASP A 59 3.61 16.64 0.70
C ASP A 59 2.67 15.48 0.34
N SER A 60 2.98 14.25 0.79
CA SER A 60 2.19 13.06 0.48
C SER A 60 2.47 11.87 1.40
N ASP A 61 1.52 10.94 1.45
CA ASP A 61 1.71 9.62 2.05
C ASP A 61 2.56 8.75 1.13
N PHE A 62 3.87 8.74 1.39
CA PHE A 62 4.81 7.86 0.71
C PHE A 62 4.80 6.46 1.33
N SER A 63 4.90 5.45 0.48
CA SER A 63 5.03 4.05 0.88
C SER A 63 6.25 3.41 0.23
N ASP A 64 6.84 2.43 0.90
CA ASP A 64 8.03 1.74 0.42
C ASP A 64 7.74 0.93 -0.84
N VAL A 65 8.69 0.93 -1.77
CA VAL A 65 8.58 0.12 -2.99
C VAL A 65 8.79 -1.35 -2.67
N GLN A 66 7.90 -2.22 -3.17
CA GLN A 66 8.20 -3.65 -3.24
C GLN A 66 8.84 -3.96 -4.59
N VAL A 67 10.00 -4.59 -4.55
CA VAL A 67 10.76 -4.97 -5.74
C VAL A 67 10.76 -6.47 -5.96
N ASN A 68 11.00 -6.85 -7.20
CA ASN A 68 11.09 -8.24 -7.56
C ASN A 68 12.45 -8.85 -7.13
N TYR A 69 12.41 -9.79 -6.19
CA TYR A 69 13.58 -10.53 -5.70
C TYR A 69 14.34 -11.37 -6.74
N ASN A 70 13.79 -11.56 -7.95
CA ASN A 70 14.44 -12.31 -9.02
C ASN A 70 15.25 -11.44 -10.01
N ILE A 71 15.19 -10.10 -9.90
CA ILE A 71 15.97 -9.17 -10.72
C ILE A 71 17.15 -8.68 -9.88
N GLY A 72 18.27 -9.40 -9.94
CA GLY A 72 19.51 -9.07 -9.22
C GLY A 72 19.76 -9.92 -7.97
N LYS A 73 20.96 -9.76 -7.39
CA LYS A 73 21.34 -10.29 -6.07
C LYS A 73 20.97 -9.27 -5.01
N PHE A 74 20.32 -9.72 -3.95
CA PHE A 74 19.93 -8.87 -2.83
C PHE A 74 20.99 -8.95 -1.75
N VAL A 75 21.41 -7.80 -1.24
CA VAL A 75 22.36 -7.72 -0.13
C VAL A 75 21.82 -6.74 0.89
N PHE A 76 21.90 -7.15 2.16
CA PHE A 76 21.66 -6.30 3.31
C PHE A 76 23.01 -5.97 3.93
N ASP A 77 23.27 -4.69 4.21
CA ASP A 77 24.47 -4.31 4.96
C ASP A 77 24.27 -4.50 6.47
N LYS A 78 25.28 -4.14 7.25
CA LYS A 78 25.26 -4.29 8.72
C LYS A 78 24.22 -3.40 9.41
N ASP A 79 23.82 -2.32 8.77
CA ASP A 79 22.81 -1.37 9.24
C ASP A 79 21.42 -1.71 8.69
N TYR A 80 21.25 -2.90 8.10
CA TYR A 80 20.02 -3.39 7.47
C TYR A 80 19.55 -2.55 6.27
N ASN A 81 20.46 -1.83 5.61
CA ASN A 81 20.13 -1.17 4.36
C ASN A 81 20.02 -2.21 3.24
N GLU A 82 19.01 -2.04 2.41
CA GLU A 82 18.62 -3.02 1.40
C GLU A 82 19.10 -2.57 0.01
N PHE A 83 19.84 -3.44 -0.68
CA PHE A 83 20.40 -3.15 -1.99
C PHE A 83 20.01 -4.23 -3.02
N ILE A 84 19.65 -3.77 -4.23
CA ILE A 84 19.61 -4.59 -5.43
C ILE A 84 20.97 -4.48 -6.12
N VAL A 85 21.61 -5.62 -6.39
CA VAL A 85 22.82 -5.72 -7.19
C VAL A 85 22.48 -6.37 -8.53
N ASP A 86 22.63 -5.67 -9.65
CA ASP A 86 22.40 -6.26 -10.98
C ASP A 86 23.43 -7.38 -11.23
N SER A 87 22.93 -8.62 -11.38
CA SER A 87 23.75 -9.81 -11.54
C SER A 87 24.20 -10.09 -12.98
N THR A 88 23.80 -9.26 -13.96
CA THR A 88 24.13 -9.44 -15.39
C THR A 88 25.56 -9.02 -15.76
N LEU A 89 26.35 -8.59 -14.79
CA LEU A 89 27.79 -8.33 -14.96
C LEU A 89 28.58 -9.65 -14.96
N ASP A 90 29.23 -9.93 -16.09
CA ASP A 90 29.97 -11.17 -16.40
C ASP A 90 31.31 -11.34 -15.66
N VAL A 91 31.45 -10.76 -14.46
CA VAL A 91 32.71 -10.85 -13.70
C VAL A 91 32.44 -11.46 -12.35
N GLU A 92 33.23 -12.49 -12.00
CA GLU A 92 33.32 -13.08 -10.66
C GLU A 92 33.65 -12.00 -9.61
N VAL A 93 32.66 -11.23 -9.17
CA VAL A 93 32.85 -10.25 -8.11
C VAL A 93 32.20 -10.80 -6.85
N LYS A 94 32.90 -11.74 -6.21
CA LYS A 94 32.76 -12.07 -4.78
C LYS A 94 33.09 -10.86 -3.85
N TYR A 95 33.23 -9.65 -4.41
CA TYR A 95 33.89 -8.48 -3.81
C TYR A 95 33.15 -7.15 -4.01
N GLN A 96 31.84 -7.13 -4.27
CA GLN A 96 31.08 -5.92 -3.92
C GLN A 96 30.85 -5.96 -2.41
N THR A 97 31.93 -5.74 -1.65
CA THR A 97 31.78 -5.29 -0.27
C THR A 97 31.11 -3.94 -0.40
N LEU A 98 29.79 -3.91 -0.17
CA LEU A 98 29.10 -2.66 0.06
C LEU A 98 29.90 -1.97 1.17
N LYS A 99 30.54 -0.85 0.85
CA LYS A 99 31.06 0.02 1.90
C LYS A 99 29.90 0.30 2.85
N ASP A 100 30.19 0.55 4.12
CA ASP A 100 29.22 1.16 5.02
C ASP A 100 28.97 2.58 4.47
N TYR A 101 28.04 2.70 3.54
CA TYR A 101 27.68 3.97 2.91
C TYR A 101 26.68 4.66 3.83
N SER A 102 27.03 5.84 4.34
CA SER A 102 26.03 6.65 5.04
C SER A 102 24.89 7.01 4.09
N LEU A 103 23.71 7.28 4.65
CA LEU A 103 22.48 7.54 3.89
C LEU A 103 22.62 8.69 2.87
N ASP A 104 23.52 9.63 3.16
CA ASP A 104 23.81 10.81 2.33
C ASP A 104 25.01 10.61 1.38
N GLU A 105 25.78 9.51 1.53
CA GLU A 105 26.97 9.22 0.73
C GLU A 105 26.70 8.26 -0.44
N TYR A 106 25.54 7.61 -0.46
CA TYR A 106 25.19 6.63 -1.48
C TYR A 106 24.36 7.22 -2.61
N THR A 107 24.91 7.17 -3.83
CA THR A 107 24.17 7.49 -5.07
C THR A 107 23.93 6.21 -5.85
N ASP A 108 22.67 5.91 -6.18
CA ASP A 108 22.37 4.73 -7.01
C ASP A 108 23.07 4.82 -8.36
N ASP A 109 23.56 3.69 -8.84
CA ASP A 109 23.96 3.52 -10.22
C ASP A 109 23.24 2.32 -10.86
N LYS A 110 23.58 2.01 -12.11
CA LYS A 110 22.94 0.92 -12.85
C LYS A 110 23.22 -0.49 -12.27
N ASN A 111 24.25 -0.64 -11.43
CA ASN A 111 24.72 -1.91 -10.91
C ASN A 111 24.32 -2.14 -9.45
N ILE A 112 24.24 -1.08 -8.65
CA ILE A 112 23.82 -1.13 -7.25
C ILE A 112 22.77 -0.05 -7.04
N ILE A 113 21.63 -0.44 -6.47
CA ILE A 113 20.49 0.44 -6.18
C ILE A 113 20.08 0.22 -4.73
N ARG A 114 19.95 1.29 -3.95
CA ARG A 114 19.46 1.21 -2.57
C ARG A 114 17.94 1.39 -2.58
N LEU A 115 17.21 0.39 -2.07
CA LEU A 115 15.75 0.40 -2.10
C LEU A 115 15.15 1.58 -1.35
N SER A 116 15.72 1.94 -0.20
CA SER A 116 15.28 3.08 0.61
C SER A 116 15.41 4.43 -0.08
N ASN A 117 16.06 4.51 -1.25
CA ASN A 117 16.07 5.72 -2.08
C ASN A 117 14.83 5.83 -2.97
N TYR A 118 13.90 4.87 -2.91
CA TYR A 118 12.70 4.85 -3.73
C TYR A 118 11.46 4.65 -2.86
N VAL A 119 10.44 5.44 -3.17
CA VAL A 119 9.11 5.32 -2.58
C VAL A 119 8.08 5.49 -3.69
N PHE A 120 6.85 5.08 -3.44
CA PHE A 120 5.73 5.40 -4.29
C PHE A 120 4.65 6.14 -3.51
N SER A 121 3.75 6.80 -4.24
CA SER A 121 2.54 7.36 -3.67
C SER A 121 1.38 7.19 -4.64
N LEU A 122 0.18 7.05 -4.08
CA LEU A 122 -1.07 6.98 -4.82
C LEU A 122 -1.71 8.37 -4.88
N GLN A 123 -2.30 8.69 -6.03
CA GLN A 123 -3.04 9.93 -6.21
C GLN A 123 -4.34 9.66 -6.95
N LYS A 124 -5.46 10.08 -6.35
CA LYS A 124 -6.74 10.18 -7.06
C LYS A 124 -6.83 11.56 -7.70
N ASP A 125 -6.98 11.60 -9.02
CA ASP A 125 -7.18 12.85 -9.78
C ASP A 125 -8.20 12.64 -10.90
N ASN A 126 -9.20 13.52 -11.00
CA ASN A 126 -10.21 13.52 -12.06
C ASN A 126 -10.85 12.13 -12.36
N GLY A 127 -11.21 11.36 -11.32
CA GLY A 127 -11.82 10.03 -11.49
C GLY A 127 -10.84 8.93 -11.88
N VAL A 128 -9.53 9.16 -11.75
CA VAL A 128 -8.47 8.20 -12.07
C VAL A 128 -7.49 8.04 -10.91
N LEU A 129 -7.19 6.78 -10.55
CA LEU A 129 -6.08 6.45 -9.66
C LEU A 129 -4.77 6.44 -10.45
N PHE A 130 -3.81 7.21 -9.98
CA PHE A 130 -2.43 7.19 -10.42
C PHE A 130 -1.53 6.59 -9.34
N ILE A 131 -0.44 5.98 -9.78
CA ILE A 131 0.71 5.67 -8.94
C ILE A 131 1.92 6.44 -9.47
N ALA A 132 2.63 7.10 -8.57
CA ALA A 132 3.86 7.81 -8.87
C ALA A 132 5.03 7.14 -8.16
N LEU A 133 6.15 7.00 -8.88
CA LEU A 133 7.41 6.50 -8.36
C LEU A 133 8.34 7.70 -8.11
N PHE A 134 8.95 7.73 -6.94
CA PHE A 134 9.83 8.80 -6.52
C PHE A 134 11.22 8.27 -6.19
N LYS A 135 12.22 9.11 -6.44
CA LYS A 135 13.61 8.87 -6.07
C LYS A 135 14.07 9.96 -5.11
N ARG A 136 14.75 9.57 -4.03
CA ARG A 136 15.35 10.48 -3.08
C ARG A 136 16.43 11.31 -3.78
N VAL A 137 16.37 12.63 -3.59
CA VAL A 137 17.42 13.55 -4.06
C VAL A 137 18.23 14.11 -2.89
N GLU A 138 17.56 14.34 -1.77
CA GLU A 138 18.17 14.76 -0.50
C GLU A 138 17.32 14.22 0.64
N LYS A 139 17.78 14.40 1.88
CA LYS A 139 17.01 14.06 3.08
C LYS A 139 15.62 14.70 3.01
N TYR A 140 14.58 13.87 3.12
CA TYR A 140 13.17 14.27 3.07
C TYR A 140 12.69 14.85 1.72
N ASN A 141 13.50 14.83 0.67
CA ASN A 141 13.15 15.37 -0.63
C ASN A 141 13.14 14.27 -1.70
N TRP A 142 12.01 14.16 -2.39
CA TRP A 142 11.66 13.07 -3.28
C TRP A 142 11.30 13.62 -4.67
N LYS A 143 12.07 13.24 -5.68
CA LYS A 143 11.80 13.61 -7.07
C LYS A 143 10.90 12.57 -7.71
N CYS A 144 9.76 13.00 -8.25
CA CYS A 144 8.89 12.13 -9.05
C CYS A 144 9.61 11.74 -10.35
N ILE A 145 9.83 10.45 -10.59
CA ILE A 145 10.56 9.94 -11.77
C ILE A 145 9.65 9.29 -12.80
N ASP A 146 8.50 8.76 -12.39
CA ASP A 146 7.52 8.18 -13.31
C ASP A 146 6.12 8.21 -12.70
N ILE A 147 5.08 8.27 -13.54
CA ILE A 147 3.68 8.26 -13.13
C ILE A 147 2.90 7.34 -14.07
N LYS A 148 2.03 6.51 -13.52
CA LYS A 148 1.20 5.57 -14.29
C LYS A 148 -0.26 5.65 -13.86
N GLU A 149 -1.15 5.73 -14.84
CA GLU A 149 -2.58 5.54 -14.66
C GLU A 149 -2.90 4.06 -14.37
N LEU A 150 -3.57 3.82 -13.25
CA LEU A 150 -3.95 2.49 -12.80
C LEU A 150 -5.38 2.16 -13.18
N GLU A 151 -6.36 2.91 -12.70
CA GLU A 151 -7.76 2.52 -12.84
C GLU A 151 -8.68 3.74 -12.67
N LYS A 152 -9.85 3.70 -13.30
CA LYS A 152 -10.90 4.69 -13.06
C LYS A 152 -11.69 4.33 -11.81
N TYR A 153 -11.96 5.35 -11.00
CA TYR A 153 -12.78 5.22 -9.80
C TYR A 153 -14.07 6.04 -9.94
N THR A 154 -15.11 5.59 -9.25
CA THR A 154 -16.43 6.23 -9.24
C THR A 154 -16.71 6.97 -7.95
N GLU A 155 -15.99 6.64 -6.88
CA GLU A 155 -16.17 7.23 -5.55
C GLU A 155 -14.84 7.53 -4.87
N LEU A 156 -14.81 8.59 -4.06
CA LEU A 156 -13.68 8.90 -3.18
C LEU A 156 -13.78 8.01 -1.94
N GLY A 157 -13.10 6.87 -1.95
CA GLY A 157 -12.94 6.05 -0.76
C GLY A 157 -12.13 6.75 0.34
N GLU A 158 -12.34 6.33 1.59
CA GLU A 158 -11.67 6.83 2.81
C GLU A 158 -10.14 6.82 2.68
N TYR A 159 -9.60 5.78 2.05
CA TYR A 159 -8.19 5.66 1.73
C TYR A 159 -7.93 5.78 0.22
N ASN A 160 -6.74 6.25 -0.15
CA ASN A 160 -6.35 6.43 -1.55
C ASN A 160 -6.35 5.13 -2.37
N TYR A 161 -6.23 3.97 -1.73
CA TYR A 161 -6.28 2.67 -2.39
C TYR A 161 -7.70 2.12 -2.62
N ILE A 162 -8.75 2.73 -2.02
CA ILE A 162 -10.16 2.31 -2.20
C ILE A 162 -10.80 3.07 -3.38
N LEU A 163 -11.33 2.36 -4.39
CA LEU A 163 -11.70 2.94 -5.68
C LEU A 163 -13.21 2.92 -6.02
N GLY A 164 -14.05 2.45 -5.11
CA GLY A 164 -15.49 2.26 -5.37
C GLY A 164 -15.77 1.05 -6.26
N ASP A 165 -17.04 0.70 -6.44
CA ASP A 165 -17.50 -0.48 -7.19
C ASP A 165 -16.82 -1.80 -6.75
N GLY A 166 -16.46 -1.90 -5.47
CA GLY A 166 -15.71 -3.03 -4.93
C GLY A 166 -14.33 -3.19 -5.56
N LYS A 167 -13.65 -2.11 -5.95
CA LYS A 167 -12.26 -2.13 -6.42
C LYS A 167 -11.31 -1.57 -5.35
N VAL A 168 -10.17 -2.22 -5.18
CA VAL A 168 -9.09 -1.76 -4.29
C VAL A 168 -7.73 -1.92 -4.96
N PHE A 169 -6.75 -1.11 -4.57
CA PHE A 169 -5.35 -1.31 -4.88
C PHE A 169 -4.69 -2.14 -3.77
N SER A 170 -4.19 -3.30 -4.14
CA SER A 170 -3.55 -4.29 -3.27
C SER A 170 -2.04 -4.14 -3.31
N TYR A 171 -1.43 -4.05 -2.13
CA TYR A 171 0.01 -3.98 -1.91
C TYR A 171 0.62 -5.39 -1.75
N ALA A 172 -0.22 -6.41 -1.52
CA ALA A 172 0.20 -7.80 -1.34
C ALA A 172 -0.08 -8.68 -2.57
N CYS A 173 0.70 -8.51 -3.65
CA CYS A 173 0.60 -9.37 -4.84
C CYS A 173 1.93 -10.00 -5.22
N LYS A 174 1.85 -11.20 -5.81
CA LYS A 174 3.01 -11.90 -6.37
C LYS A 174 2.67 -12.60 -7.69
N THR A 175 3.64 -12.71 -8.58
CA THR A 175 3.51 -13.58 -9.74
C THR A 175 3.66 -15.05 -9.35
N GLU A 176 3.26 -15.98 -10.21
CA GLU A 176 3.47 -17.43 -10.03
C GLU A 176 4.98 -17.78 -9.87
N LYS A 177 5.87 -16.92 -10.35
CA LYS A 177 7.33 -17.05 -10.18
C LYS A 177 7.84 -16.47 -8.85
N GLY A 178 6.96 -15.97 -7.99
CA GLY A 178 7.30 -15.36 -6.71
C GLY A 178 7.75 -13.90 -6.78
N ASN A 179 7.55 -13.22 -7.92
CA ASN A 179 7.95 -11.81 -8.06
C ASN A 179 6.93 -10.92 -7.35
N SER A 180 7.35 -10.06 -6.42
CA SER A 180 6.47 -9.05 -5.83
C SER A 180 5.98 -8.05 -6.88
N CYS A 181 4.72 -7.66 -6.75
CA CYS A 181 4.07 -6.65 -7.58
C CYS A 181 2.90 -6.03 -6.83
N PHE A 182 2.28 -5.00 -7.41
CA PHE A 182 1.04 -4.43 -6.91
C PHE A 182 -0.06 -4.55 -7.95
N ALA A 183 -1.32 -4.48 -7.51
CA ALA A 183 -2.42 -4.62 -8.45
C ALA A 183 -3.68 -3.88 -8.02
N VAL A 184 -4.49 -3.49 -9.00
CA VAL A 184 -5.89 -3.19 -8.79
C VAL A 184 -6.68 -4.48 -8.89
N VAL A 185 -7.52 -4.74 -7.90
CA VAL A 185 -8.29 -5.97 -7.75
C VAL A 185 -9.77 -5.67 -7.46
N ILE A 186 -10.61 -6.68 -7.62
CA ILE A 186 -11.96 -6.68 -7.06
C ILE A 186 -11.87 -7.15 -5.62
N ASP A 187 -12.39 -6.33 -4.71
CA ASP A 187 -12.53 -6.58 -3.27
C ASP A 187 -13.59 -7.64 -3.01
N LYS A 188 -13.21 -8.87 -3.36
CA LYS A 188 -13.98 -10.09 -3.17
C LYS A 188 -12.99 -11.23 -3.14
N GLU A 189 -13.10 -12.09 -2.14
CA GLU A 189 -12.22 -13.24 -1.99
C GLU A 189 -12.78 -14.51 -2.65
N ASN A 190 -11.89 -15.37 -3.11
CA ASN A 190 -12.20 -16.73 -3.52
C ASN A 190 -12.02 -17.72 -2.35
N SER A 191 -12.36 -18.99 -2.58
CA SER A 191 -12.27 -20.04 -1.55
C SER A 191 -10.87 -20.32 -1.02
N ALA A 192 -9.82 -19.76 -1.63
CA ALA A 192 -8.44 -19.87 -1.20
C ALA A 192 -7.95 -18.64 -0.41
N GLY A 193 -8.84 -17.69 -0.06
CA GLY A 193 -8.49 -16.47 0.67
C GLY A 193 -7.68 -15.48 -0.15
N LYS A 194 -7.88 -15.47 -1.48
CA LYS A 194 -7.21 -14.55 -2.43
C LYS A 194 -8.25 -13.68 -3.10
N TYR A 195 -7.88 -12.49 -3.55
CA TYR A 195 -8.78 -11.69 -4.38
C TYR A 195 -9.20 -12.46 -5.65
N ASP A 196 -10.50 -12.41 -5.95
CA ASP A 196 -11.18 -13.18 -7.00
C ASP A 196 -10.74 -12.75 -8.40
N LYS A 197 -10.46 -11.46 -8.57
CA LYS A 197 -10.11 -10.90 -9.88
C LYS A 197 -9.09 -9.78 -9.77
N ILE A 198 -8.10 -9.84 -10.64
CA ILE A 198 -7.08 -8.80 -10.83
C ILE A 198 -7.39 -8.05 -12.12
N LEU A 199 -7.48 -6.73 -12.05
CA LEU A 199 -7.82 -5.85 -13.18
C LEU A 199 -6.57 -5.35 -13.89
N LYS A 200 -5.56 -4.93 -13.11
CA LYS A 200 -4.27 -4.45 -13.59
C LYS A 200 -3.21 -4.76 -12.55
N ALA A 201 -2.02 -5.13 -12.99
CA ALA A 201 -0.87 -5.30 -12.10
C ALA A 201 0.34 -4.54 -12.62
N ILE A 202 1.15 -4.02 -11.70
CA ILE A 202 2.34 -3.21 -11.98
C ILE A 202 3.51 -3.64 -11.10
N LYS A 203 4.72 -3.36 -11.56
CA LYS A 203 5.97 -3.52 -10.81
C LYS A 203 6.87 -2.32 -11.06
N PHE A 204 7.83 -2.10 -10.17
CA PHE A 204 8.86 -1.09 -10.36
C PHE A 204 10.12 -1.69 -10.98
N ASP A 205 10.60 -1.04 -12.03
CA ASP A 205 11.92 -1.25 -12.61
C ASP A 205 12.81 -0.10 -12.14
N LEU A 206 13.51 -0.32 -11.03
CA LEU A 206 14.34 0.71 -10.42
C LEU A 206 15.60 1.02 -11.23
N VAL A 207 16.09 0.06 -12.02
CA VAL A 207 17.26 0.23 -12.92
C VAL A 207 16.95 1.30 -13.96
N ASN A 208 15.75 1.23 -14.56
CA ASN A 208 15.31 2.20 -15.54
C ASN A 208 14.52 3.37 -14.94
N GLY A 209 14.21 3.33 -13.63
CA GLY A 209 13.39 4.32 -12.96
C GLY A 209 11.97 4.40 -13.50
N LYS A 210 11.33 3.24 -13.75
CA LYS A 210 10.04 3.12 -14.44
C LYS A 210 9.02 2.25 -13.71
N ILE A 211 7.75 2.54 -13.93
CA ILE A 211 6.60 1.72 -13.52
C ILE A 211 6.18 0.89 -14.73
N ILE A 212 6.26 -0.44 -14.62
CA ILE A 212 5.97 -1.38 -15.70
C ILE A 212 4.67 -2.12 -15.40
N GLU A 213 3.80 -2.20 -16.39
CA GLU A 213 2.58 -3.02 -16.33
C GLU A 213 2.88 -4.49 -16.62
N ILE A 214 2.30 -5.39 -15.83
CA ILE A 214 2.43 -6.83 -15.97
C ILE A 214 1.38 -7.34 -16.96
N ASP A 215 1.81 -8.13 -17.93
CA ASP A 215 0.92 -8.79 -18.89
C ASP A 215 0.20 -9.96 -18.21
N LEU A 216 -1.00 -9.72 -17.69
CA LEU A 216 -1.82 -10.72 -16.98
C LEU A 216 -2.20 -11.96 -17.81
N LYS A 217 -2.02 -11.92 -19.14
CA LYS A 217 -2.23 -13.10 -20.00
C LYS A 217 -1.00 -14.00 -20.04
N LYS A 218 0.19 -13.44 -19.83
CA LYS A 218 1.48 -14.17 -19.84
C LYS A 218 1.95 -14.53 -18.44
N GLU A 219 1.67 -13.67 -17.46
CA GLU A 219 2.06 -13.85 -16.08
C GLU A 219 0.81 -13.99 -15.22
N LYS A 220 0.69 -15.11 -14.50
CA LYS A 220 -0.34 -15.23 -13.47
C LYS A 220 0.10 -14.44 -12.24
N VAL A 221 -0.81 -13.61 -11.75
CA VAL A 221 -0.64 -12.84 -10.51
C VAL A 221 -1.65 -13.35 -9.50
N GLU A 222 -1.23 -13.42 -8.24
CA GLU A 222 -2.07 -13.72 -7.11
C GLU A 222 -1.94 -12.59 -6.10
N CYS A 223 -3.07 -12.06 -5.64
CA CYS A 223 -3.13 -11.01 -4.63
C CYS A 223 -3.89 -11.51 -3.41
N PHE A 224 -3.40 -11.15 -2.24
CA PHE A 224 -4.00 -11.51 -0.97
C PHE A 224 -4.65 -10.26 -0.38
N PRO A 225 -5.81 -10.40 0.29
CA PRO A 225 -6.35 -9.35 1.13
C PRO A 225 -5.26 -8.83 2.07
N GLU A 226 -5.23 -7.52 2.24
CA GLU A 226 -4.36 -6.95 3.25
C GLU A 226 -4.97 -7.38 4.57
N ILE A 227 -4.21 -8.12 5.38
CA ILE A 227 -4.68 -8.56 6.68
C ILE A 227 -5.00 -7.27 7.44
N GLY A 228 -6.29 -7.00 7.62
CA GLY A 228 -6.72 -5.90 8.46
C GLY A 228 -6.12 -6.11 9.85
N ASP A 229 -5.55 -5.05 10.40
CA ASP A 229 -5.39 -4.91 11.84
C ASP A 229 -6.72 -5.34 12.50
N GLU A 230 -6.73 -6.51 13.16
CA GLU A 230 -7.82 -6.92 14.05
C GLU A 230 -7.98 -5.93 15.21
#